data_AF-A0A178IFZ3-F1
#
_entry.id   AF-A0A178IFZ3-F1
#
_cell.length_a   1.000
_cell.length_b   1.000
_cell.length_c   1.000
_cell.angle_alpha   90.00
_cell.angle_beta   90.00
_cell.angle_gamma   90.00
#
_symmetry.space_group_name_H-M   'P 1'
#
loop_
_entity.id
_entity.type
_entity.pdbx_description
1 polymer ?
#
loop_
_entity_poly.entity_id
_entity_poly.type
_entity_poly.pdbx_seq_one_letter_code
_entity_poly.pdbx_strand_id
1 'polypeptide(L)'
;MAEIAARAKSPIGSLYRFFPNKETLANALLDRYAVLINKAFDVIDETAASVSIEELADRILNLMVNLQGETKALFSVLEAHAEWTRRLKFPEIVHNRLVKTLLLCAPDLPMGDAKNMAIVLMHNLKTMKAIVFGQGIATGPDAAAELSLMNRLYLLDKLGQKKK
;
A
#
# COMPACT_ATOMS: atom_id res chain seq x y z
N MET A 1 -22.15 -10.31 10.82
CA MET A 1 -22.76 -11.13 9.76
C MET A 1 -24.11 -10.56 9.33
N ALA A 2 -25.10 -10.40 10.22
CA ALA A 2 -26.39 -9.78 9.86
C ALA A 2 -26.27 -8.35 9.28
N GLU A 3 -25.53 -7.46 9.95
CA GLU A 3 -25.27 -6.11 9.45
C GLU A 3 -24.52 -6.09 8.11
N ILE A 4 -23.57 -7.01 7.94
CA ILE A 4 -22.79 -7.16 6.69
C ILE A 4 -23.71 -7.59 5.56
N ALA A 5 -24.57 -8.59 5.79
CA ALA A 5 -25.54 -9.08 4.82
C ALA A 5 -26.54 -7.98 4.42
N ALA A 6 -27.06 -7.23 5.39
CA ALA A 6 -27.94 -6.09 5.15
C ALA A 6 -27.27 -5.00 4.31
N ARG A 7 -26.04 -4.61 4.64
CA ARG A 7 -25.29 -3.57 3.90
C ARG A 7 -24.88 -4.04 2.50
N ALA A 8 -24.58 -5.32 2.33
CA ALA A 8 -24.27 -5.93 1.04
C ALA A 8 -25.51 -6.23 0.18
N LYS A 9 -26.72 -5.97 0.68
CA LYS A 9 -27.99 -6.37 0.05
C LYS A 9 -28.00 -7.86 -0.34
N SER A 10 -27.40 -8.69 0.50
CA SER A 10 -27.25 -10.13 0.27
C SER A 10 -28.03 -10.90 1.34
N PRO A 11 -28.72 -12.02 1.00
CA PRO A 11 -29.36 -12.86 2.00
C PRO A 11 -28.34 -13.34 3.05
N ILE A 12 -28.68 -13.21 4.33
CA ILE A 12 -27.78 -13.63 5.43
C ILE A 12 -27.38 -15.10 5.32
N GLY A 13 -28.28 -15.97 4.84
CA GLY A 13 -28.00 -17.39 4.58
C GLY A 13 -26.94 -17.62 3.48
N SER A 14 -26.88 -16.74 2.47
CA SER A 14 -25.83 -16.79 1.44
C SER A 14 -24.47 -16.46 2.05
N LEU A 15 -24.43 -15.45 2.93
CA LEU A 15 -23.19 -15.05 3.60
C LEU A 15 -22.64 -16.17 4.50
N TYR A 16 -23.48 -16.86 5.26
CA TYR A 16 -23.05 -18.02 6.06
C TYR A 16 -22.62 -19.21 5.21
N ARG A 17 -23.22 -19.41 4.05
CA ARG A 17 -22.82 -20.50 3.13
C ARG A 17 -21.40 -20.31 2.61
N PHE A 18 -21.01 -19.08 2.28
CA PHE A 18 -19.68 -18.77 1.76
C PHE A 18 -18.66 -18.44 2.86
N PHE A 19 -19.12 -17.86 3.97
CA PHE A 19 -18.31 -17.42 5.09
C PHE A 19 -18.97 -17.88 6.40
N PRO A 20 -18.75 -19.13 6.83
CA PRO A 20 -19.44 -19.72 7.98
C PRO A 20 -19.26 -18.94 9.29
N ASN A 21 -18.14 -18.22 9.42
CA ASN A 21 -17.85 -17.37 10.57
C ASN A 21 -17.13 -16.07 10.14
N LYS A 22 -16.97 -15.14 11.09
CA LYS A 22 -16.32 -13.85 10.85
C LYS A 22 -14.84 -13.99 10.47
N GLU A 23 -14.16 -15.05 10.92
CA GLU A 23 -12.75 -15.30 10.58
C GLU A 23 -12.59 -15.72 9.12
N THR A 24 -13.45 -16.60 8.61
CA THR A 24 -13.44 -16.98 7.19
C THR A 24 -13.71 -15.78 6.29
N LEU A 25 -14.64 -14.90 6.68
CA LEU A 25 -14.88 -13.65 5.97
C LEU A 25 -13.65 -12.73 6.01
N ALA A 26 -13.04 -12.58 7.18
CA ALA A 26 -11.83 -11.76 7.36
C ALA A 26 -10.67 -12.26 6.48
N ASN A 27 -10.44 -13.57 6.44
CA ASN A 27 -9.40 -14.18 5.60
C ASN A 27 -9.66 -13.91 4.12
N ALA A 28 -10.89 -14.11 3.64
CA ALA A 28 -11.23 -13.84 2.24
C ALA A 28 -11.08 -12.34 1.87
N LEU A 29 -11.41 -11.44 2.81
CA LEU A 29 -11.19 -10.01 2.66
C LEU A 29 -9.69 -9.67 2.55
N LEU A 30 -8.87 -10.31 3.38
CA LEU A 30 -7.42 -10.11 3.36
C LEU A 30 -6.75 -10.71 2.11
N ASP A 31 -7.18 -11.89 1.65
CA ASP A 31 -6.68 -12.50 0.41
C ASP A 31 -6.98 -11.58 -0.79
N ARG A 32 -8.22 -11.06 -0.85
CA ARG A 32 -8.58 -10.06 -1.86
C ARG A 32 -7.70 -8.82 -1.77
N TYR A 33 -7.43 -8.33 -0.56
CA TYR A 33 -6.58 -7.16 -0.36
C TYR A 33 -5.14 -7.40 -0.84
N ALA A 34 -4.57 -8.56 -0.52
CA ALA A 34 -3.24 -8.95 -0.97
C ALA A 34 -3.16 -9.02 -2.51
N VAL A 35 -4.20 -9.57 -3.17
CA VAL A 35 -4.29 -9.59 -4.64
C VAL A 35 -4.29 -8.17 -5.22
N LEU A 36 -5.07 -7.24 -4.66
CA LEU A 36 -5.13 -5.86 -5.15
C LEU A 36 -3.78 -5.14 -5.04
N ILE A 37 -3.09 -5.34 -3.92
CA ILE A 37 -1.77 -4.73 -3.71
C ILE A 37 -0.72 -5.32 -4.61
N ASN A 38 -0.70 -6.64 -4.77
CA ASN A 38 0.24 -7.28 -5.68
C ASN A 38 0.04 -6.76 -7.10
N LYS A 39 -1.21 -6.67 -7.58
CA LYS A 39 -1.51 -6.07 -8.89
C LYS A 39 -1.05 -4.62 -9.00
N ALA A 40 -1.27 -3.81 -7.97
CA ALA A 40 -0.82 -2.42 -7.98
C ALA A 40 0.70 -2.30 -8.06
N PHE A 41 1.44 -3.15 -7.34
CA PHE A 41 2.89 -3.20 -7.47
C PHE A 41 3.35 -3.81 -8.81
N ASP A 42 2.63 -4.76 -9.40
CA ASP A 42 2.98 -5.34 -10.70
C ASP A 42 2.98 -4.25 -11.78
N VAL A 43 1.98 -3.36 -11.78
CA VAL A 43 1.92 -2.19 -12.68
C VAL A 43 3.11 -1.24 -12.50
N ILE A 44 3.60 -1.07 -11.26
CA ILE A 44 4.79 -0.26 -11.00
C ILE A 44 6.04 -0.99 -11.52
N ASP A 45 6.19 -2.27 -11.16
CA ASP A 45 7.35 -3.09 -11.51
C ASP A 45 7.54 -3.21 -13.03
N GLU A 46 6.45 -3.26 -13.82
CA GLU A 46 6.48 -3.27 -15.29
C GLU A 46 7.20 -2.07 -15.90
N THR A 47 7.20 -0.93 -15.22
CA THR A 47 7.74 0.34 -15.73
C THR A 47 8.93 0.86 -14.91
N ALA A 48 9.26 0.21 -13.79
CA ALA A 48 10.22 0.68 -12.79
C ALA A 48 11.64 0.90 -13.34
N ALA A 49 12.05 0.13 -14.35
CA ALA A 49 13.36 0.25 -14.98
C ALA A 49 13.44 1.36 -16.06
N SER A 50 12.30 1.83 -16.57
CA SER A 50 12.25 2.76 -17.72
C SER A 50 11.78 4.17 -17.36
N VAL A 51 11.08 4.35 -16.23
CA VAL A 51 10.60 5.67 -15.79
C VAL A 51 11.70 6.45 -15.08
N SER A 52 11.53 7.77 -14.95
CA SER A 52 12.43 8.58 -14.12
C SER A 52 12.27 8.23 -12.64
N ILE A 53 13.28 8.55 -11.83
CA ILE A 53 13.25 8.30 -10.38
C ILE A 53 12.12 9.10 -9.72
N GLU A 54 11.86 10.31 -10.20
CA GLU A 54 10.78 11.18 -9.74
C GLU A 54 9.42 10.56 -10.03
N GLU A 55 9.22 10.01 -11.23
CA GLU A 55 7.99 9.35 -11.59
C GLU A 55 7.79 8.06 -10.78
N LEU A 56 8.85 7.30 -10.54
CA LEU A 56 8.80 6.14 -9.63
C LEU A 56 8.42 6.56 -8.21
N ALA A 57 8.98 7.66 -7.70
CA ALA A 57 8.66 8.20 -6.39
C ALA A 57 7.18 8.53 -6.26
N ASP A 58 6.60 9.17 -7.27
CA ASP A 58 5.19 9.52 -7.31
C ASP A 58 4.30 8.29 -7.41
N ARG A 59 4.65 7.32 -8.25
CA ARG A 59 3.89 6.07 -8.40
C ARG A 59 3.85 5.28 -7.10
N ILE A 60 4.99 5.15 -6.42
CA ILE A 60 5.05 4.51 -5.11
C ILE A 60 4.16 5.28 -4.13
N LEU A 61 4.39 6.59 -3.96
CA LEU A 61 3.70 7.36 -2.91
C LEU A 61 2.18 7.41 -3.10
N ASN A 62 1.71 7.47 -4.35
CA ASN A 62 0.29 7.48 -4.68
C ASN A 62 -0.36 6.08 -4.71
N LEU A 63 0.40 4.99 -4.55
CA LEU A 63 -0.11 3.61 -4.56
C LEU A 63 -1.28 3.44 -3.58
N MET A 64 -1.12 3.87 -2.33
CA MET A 64 -2.17 3.74 -1.30
C MET A 64 -3.35 4.69 -1.55
N VAL A 65 -3.11 5.85 -2.16
CA VAL A 65 -4.16 6.81 -2.54
C VAL A 65 -5.04 6.23 -3.63
N ASN A 66 -4.43 5.66 -4.66
CA ASN A 66 -5.13 5.05 -5.79
C ASN A 66 -5.92 3.81 -5.37
N LEU A 67 -5.36 3.01 -4.45
CA LEU A 67 -6.05 1.84 -3.93
C LEU A 67 -7.23 2.19 -3.01
N GLN A 68 -7.27 3.39 -2.42
CA GLN A 68 -8.29 3.77 -1.44
C GLN A 68 -9.71 3.62 -1.99
N GLY A 69 -9.98 3.99 -3.25
CA GLY A 69 -11.31 3.86 -3.83
C GLY A 69 -11.84 2.42 -3.80
N GLU A 70 -10.99 1.46 -4.20
CA GLU A 70 -11.33 0.04 -4.25
C GLU A 70 -11.31 -0.64 -2.89
N THR A 71 -10.53 -0.09 -1.95
CA THR A 71 -10.23 -0.75 -0.67
C THR A 71 -10.77 0.00 0.55
N LYS A 72 -11.45 1.14 0.41
CA LYS A 72 -11.91 1.96 1.56
C LYS A 72 -12.72 1.16 2.58
N ALA A 73 -13.72 0.41 2.13
CA ALA A 73 -14.56 -0.39 3.00
C ALA A 73 -13.76 -1.54 3.65
N LEU A 74 -12.83 -2.13 2.89
CA LEU A 74 -11.95 -3.20 3.33
C LEU A 74 -10.96 -2.70 4.39
N PHE A 75 -10.28 -1.58 4.15
CA PHE A 75 -9.38 -0.94 5.10
C PHE A 75 -10.07 -0.53 6.40
N SER A 76 -11.28 0.01 6.34
CA SER A 76 -12.01 0.37 7.56
C SER A 76 -12.27 -0.85 8.44
N VAL A 77 -12.59 -2.00 7.84
CA VAL A 77 -12.73 -3.28 8.54
C VAL A 77 -11.38 -3.75 9.10
N LEU A 78 -10.31 -3.65 8.31
CA LEU A 78 -8.96 -4.08 8.71
C LEU A 78 -8.35 -3.20 9.81
N GLU A 79 -8.57 -1.89 9.80
CA GLU A 79 -8.12 -0.97 10.85
C GLU A 79 -8.86 -1.23 12.16
N ALA A 80 -10.18 -1.46 12.10
CA ALA A 80 -10.97 -1.88 13.25
C ALA A 80 -10.53 -3.23 13.83
N HIS A 81 -9.80 -4.04 13.05
CA HIS A 81 -9.33 -5.37 13.44
C HIS A 81 -7.83 -5.53 13.15
N ALA A 82 -7.00 -4.65 13.71
CA ALA A 82 -5.55 -4.61 13.50
C ALA A 82 -4.79 -5.90 13.85
N GLU A 83 -5.42 -6.86 14.53
CA GLU A 83 -4.86 -8.20 14.75
C GLU A 83 -4.90 -9.06 13.47
N TRP A 84 -5.90 -8.87 12.61
CA TRP A 84 -6.07 -9.64 11.38
C TRP A 84 -4.98 -9.32 10.35
N THR A 85 -4.62 -8.04 10.22
CA THR A 85 -3.51 -7.59 9.36
C THR A 85 -2.15 -8.08 9.86
N ARG A 86 -1.96 -8.17 11.18
CA ARG A 86 -0.75 -8.75 11.80
C ARG A 86 -0.61 -10.24 11.51
N ARG A 87 -1.69 -11.02 11.58
CA ARG A 87 -1.68 -12.48 11.33
C ARG A 87 -1.16 -12.86 9.94
N LEU A 88 -1.39 -12.02 8.93
CA LEU A 88 -0.99 -12.30 7.55
C LEU A 88 0.34 -11.67 7.13
N LYS A 89 1.10 -11.11 8.09
CA LYS A 89 2.40 -10.49 7.80
C LYS A 89 2.32 -9.45 6.68
N PHE A 90 1.18 -8.78 6.58
CA PHE A 90 0.91 -7.83 5.52
C PHE A 90 1.99 -6.72 5.39
N PRO A 91 2.55 -6.16 6.49
CA PRO A 91 3.68 -5.26 6.41
C PRO A 91 4.92 -5.88 5.72
N GLU A 92 5.19 -7.17 5.94
CA GLU A 92 6.31 -7.89 5.29
C GLU A 92 6.07 -8.01 3.78
N ILE A 93 4.83 -8.25 3.34
CA ILE A 93 4.48 -8.32 1.90
C ILE A 93 4.76 -6.98 1.22
N VAL A 94 4.23 -5.88 1.77
CA VAL A 94 4.43 -4.53 1.20
C VAL A 94 5.92 -4.16 1.21
N HIS A 95 6.62 -4.45 2.30
CA HIS A 95 8.06 -4.22 2.39
C HIS A 95 8.84 -4.99 1.32
N ASN A 96 8.58 -6.28 1.14
CA ASN A 96 9.24 -7.09 0.12
C ASN A 96 8.94 -6.61 -1.30
N ARG A 97 7.70 -6.15 -1.58
CA ARG A 97 7.36 -5.55 -2.87
C ARG A 97 8.15 -4.27 -3.12
N LEU A 98 8.25 -3.38 -2.13
CA LEU A 98 9.06 -2.15 -2.23
C LEU A 98 10.53 -2.46 -2.49
N VAL A 99 11.11 -3.44 -1.80
CA VAL A 99 12.50 -3.89 -2.05
C VAL A 99 12.67 -4.37 -3.49
N LYS A 100 11.74 -5.20 -3.98
CA LYS A 100 11.76 -5.68 -5.37
C LYS A 100 11.71 -4.52 -6.37
N THR A 101 10.75 -3.60 -6.22
CA THR A 101 10.62 -2.43 -7.10
C THR A 101 11.89 -1.59 -7.12
N LEU A 102 12.52 -1.35 -5.97
CA LEU A 102 13.78 -0.61 -5.87
C LEU A 102 14.93 -1.31 -6.62
N LEU A 103 15.05 -2.63 -6.49
CA LEU A 103 16.08 -3.41 -7.18
C LEU A 103 15.82 -3.54 -8.70
N LEU A 104 14.57 -3.48 -9.15
CA LEU A 104 14.25 -3.39 -10.57
C LEU A 104 14.71 -2.05 -11.18
N CYS A 105 14.56 -0.96 -10.43
CA CYS A 105 15.00 0.37 -10.86
C CYS A 105 16.52 0.54 -10.77
N ALA A 106 17.14 0.00 -9.72
CA ALA A 106 18.58 0.09 -9.47
C ALA A 106 19.15 -1.30 -9.11
N PRO A 107 19.52 -2.13 -10.11
CA PRO A 107 20.02 -3.49 -9.88
C PRO A 107 21.27 -3.56 -9.01
N ASP A 108 22.12 -2.52 -9.05
CA ASP A 108 23.35 -2.44 -8.27
C ASP A 108 23.14 -1.89 -6.84
N LEU A 109 21.89 -1.64 -6.43
CA LEU A 109 21.58 -1.19 -5.07
C LEU A 109 21.88 -2.31 -4.05
N PRO A 110 22.71 -2.07 -3.03
CA PRO A 110 22.94 -3.07 -2.00
C PRO A 110 21.64 -3.49 -1.32
N MET A 111 21.45 -4.79 -1.12
CA MET A 111 20.23 -5.34 -0.52
C MET A 111 19.89 -4.70 0.85
N GLY A 112 20.90 -4.38 1.66
CA GLY A 112 20.70 -3.69 2.94
C GLY A 112 20.11 -2.29 2.76
N ASP A 113 20.59 -1.54 1.77
CA ASP A 113 20.07 -0.21 1.45
C ASP A 113 18.65 -0.29 0.90
N ALA A 114 18.38 -1.23 -0.01
CA ALA A 114 17.03 -1.46 -0.54
C ALA A 114 16.02 -1.74 0.59
N LYS A 115 16.39 -2.59 1.56
CA LYS A 115 15.55 -2.89 2.74
C LYS A 115 15.29 -1.67 3.61
N ASN A 116 16.31 -0.86 3.87
CA ASN A 116 16.18 0.36 4.67
C ASN A 116 15.31 1.41 3.96
N MET A 117 15.54 1.61 2.66
CA MET A 117 14.73 2.49 1.83
C MET A 117 13.27 2.05 1.82
N ALA A 118 12.99 0.74 1.68
CA ALA A 118 11.64 0.21 1.73
C ALA A 118 10.93 0.49 3.07
N ILE A 119 11.65 0.49 4.20
CA ILE A 119 11.06 0.88 5.50
C ILE A 119 10.62 2.35 5.48
N VAL A 120 11.47 3.25 4.97
CA VAL A 120 11.17 4.68 4.86
C VAL A 120 9.97 4.92 3.93
N LEU A 121 10.00 4.31 2.74
CA LEU A 121 8.91 4.40 1.78
C LEU A 121 7.59 3.88 2.38
N MET A 122 7.61 2.76 3.08
CA MET A 122 6.42 2.22 3.76
C MET A 122 5.84 3.21 4.79
N HIS A 123 6.67 3.96 5.50
CA HIS A 123 6.19 5.02 6.40
C HIS A 123 5.63 6.20 5.63
N ASN A 124 6.28 6.64 4.55
CA ASN A 124 5.78 7.71 3.69
C ASN A 124 4.41 7.36 3.09
N LEU A 125 4.17 6.10 2.71
CA LEU A 125 2.85 5.63 2.25
C LEU A 125 1.76 5.79 3.32
N LYS A 126 2.07 5.43 4.57
CA LYS A 126 1.14 5.58 5.69
C LYS A 126 0.86 7.06 5.96
N THR A 127 1.89 7.90 5.93
CA THR A 127 1.77 9.35 6.10
C THR A 127 0.94 9.97 4.98
N MET A 128 1.19 9.60 3.71
CA MET A 128 0.41 10.10 2.57
C MET A 128 -1.07 9.72 2.71
N LYS A 129 -1.37 8.47 3.09
CA LYS A 129 -2.75 8.05 3.38
C LYS A 129 -3.37 8.89 4.48
N ALA A 130 -2.64 9.16 5.56
CA ALA A 130 -3.12 9.99 6.67
C ALA A 130 -3.33 11.45 6.25
N ILE A 131 -2.48 12.00 5.38
CA ILE A 131 -2.62 13.37 4.90
C ILE A 131 -3.84 13.51 3.97
N VAL A 132 -4.02 12.57 3.06
CA VAL A 132 -5.08 12.64 2.05
C VAL A 132 -6.46 12.27 2.62
N PHE A 133 -6.53 11.32 3.55
CA PHE A 133 -7.81 10.78 4.05
C PHE A 133 -8.03 10.93 5.56
N GLY A 134 -7.08 11.51 6.29
CA GLY A 134 -7.20 11.72 7.73
C GLY A 134 -8.20 12.80 8.11
N GLN A 135 -8.26 13.12 9.40
CA GLN A 135 -9.07 14.21 9.93
C GLN A 135 -8.20 15.13 10.81
N GLY A 136 -8.48 16.44 10.79
CA GLY A 136 -7.78 17.44 11.60
C GLY A 136 -6.63 18.15 10.86
N ILE A 137 -5.61 18.57 11.62
CA ILE A 137 -4.46 19.41 11.19
C ILE A 137 -3.63 18.81 10.04
N ALA A 138 -3.83 17.53 9.74
CA ALA A 138 -3.06 16.76 8.77
C ALA A 138 -3.64 16.79 7.35
N THR A 139 -4.64 17.61 7.04
CA THR A 139 -5.32 17.55 5.73
C THR A 139 -5.08 18.79 4.87
N GLY A 140 -4.65 18.58 3.62
CA GLY A 140 -4.51 19.65 2.62
C GLY A 140 -3.69 19.22 1.40
N PRO A 141 -4.03 19.69 0.18
CA PRO A 141 -3.26 19.39 -1.04
C PRO A 141 -1.79 19.85 -0.92
N ASP A 142 -1.54 20.92 -0.17
CA ASP A 142 -0.20 21.48 0.01
C ASP A 142 0.70 20.54 0.83
N ALA A 143 0.19 19.93 1.90
CA ALA A 143 0.94 18.98 2.71
C ALA A 143 1.28 17.68 1.95
N ALA A 144 0.37 17.22 1.08
CA ALA A 144 0.61 16.08 0.21
C ALA A 144 1.69 16.39 -0.85
N ALA A 145 1.68 17.62 -1.38
CA ALA A 145 2.72 18.08 -2.29
C ALA A 145 4.11 18.12 -1.61
N GLU A 146 4.20 18.61 -0.38
CA GLU A 146 5.44 18.60 0.42
C GLU A 146 5.97 17.18 0.65
N LEU A 147 5.11 16.23 1.04
CA LEU A 147 5.51 14.84 1.21
C LEU A 147 5.98 14.21 -0.10
N SER A 148 5.34 14.57 -1.22
CA SER A 148 5.74 14.12 -2.56
C SER A 148 7.11 14.65 -2.95
N LEU A 149 7.36 15.95 -2.70
CA LEU A 149 8.66 16.56 -2.91
C LEU A 149 9.75 15.88 -2.07
N MET A 150 9.51 15.67 -0.78
CA MET A 150 10.44 14.97 0.11
C MET A 150 10.76 13.56 -0.40
N ASN A 151 9.74 12.81 -0.85
CA ASN A 151 9.91 11.46 -1.36
C ASN A 151 10.72 11.42 -2.65
N ARG A 152 10.49 12.37 -3.57
CA ARG A 152 11.27 12.52 -4.81
C ARG A 152 12.74 12.82 -4.51
N LEU A 153 13.00 13.81 -3.67
CA LEU A 153 14.37 14.21 -3.30
C LEU A 153 15.12 13.06 -2.62
N TYR A 154 14.45 12.33 -1.72
CA TYR A 154 15.03 11.16 -1.08
C TYR A 154 15.44 10.08 -2.09
N LEU A 155 14.56 9.72 -3.02
CA LEU A 155 14.89 8.70 -4.02
C LEU A 155 15.93 9.18 -5.03
N LEU A 156 15.89 10.45 -5.44
CA LEU A 156 16.92 11.04 -6.31
C LEU A 156 18.30 10.99 -5.67
N ASP A 157 18.41 11.32 -4.39
CA ASP A 157 19.68 11.23 -3.67
C ASP A 157 20.16 9.76 -3.57
N LYS A 158 19.28 8.84 -3.17
CA LYS A 158 19.65 7.44 -2.93
C LYS A 158 19.93 6.64 -4.19
N LEU A 159 19.24 6.93 -5.30
CA LEU A 159 19.33 6.18 -6.55
C LEU A 159 20.11 6.94 -7.65
N GLY A 160 20.12 8.27 -7.62
CA GLY A 160 20.75 9.11 -8.64
C GLY A 160 22.27 9.25 -8.50
N GLN A 161 22.84 8.99 -7.32
CA GLN A 161 24.29 9.14 -7.08
C GLN A 161 25.19 8.10 -7.77
N LYS A 162 24.64 7.14 -8.54
CA LYS A 162 25.44 6.07 -9.18
C LYS A 162 25.76 6.26 -10.68
N LYS A 163 25.44 7.41 -11.30
CA LYS A 163 25.92 7.74 -12.67
C LYS A 163 27.33 8.38 -12.69
N LYS A 164 28.29 7.85 -11.91
CA LYS A 164 29.70 8.24 -12.03
C LYS A 164 30.54 7.09 -12.57
#